data_AF-A0A6M1NN67-F1
#
_entry.id   AF-A0A6M1NN67-F1
#
_cell.length_a   1.000
_cell.length_b   1.000
_cell.length_c   1.000
_cell.angle_alpha   90.00
_cell.angle_beta   90.00
_cell.angle_gamma   90.00
#
_symmetry.space_group_name_H-M   'P 1'
#
loop_
_entity.id
_entity.type
_entity.pdbx_description
1 polymer ?
#
loop_
_entity_poly.entity_id
_entity_poly.type
_entity_poly.pdbx_seq_one_letter_code
_entity_poly.pdbx_strand_id
1 'polypeptide(L)'
;MKYSKYIKVLISCGVLGVTSLTSCEKYLDKEEESIVSPDDAFKNFVNFQGYTEELYHCIVNFTNNYWTNSWNWGEDEITTTAGDYHFIHKIDNGNFWGWQAQHDGWGAGWMEQNDFTTTWGNRGSQDLWNAAWFGLRKISIALENFDKMTDATAEERNLIKGQLLFFRGWFHHRLMEYFGGMPYINYVLPSDEKLTLPRLSYHECADLAAADFREAANLLPLDWDNTVTGRRTLGKNELRINKIMALAYLGKNYLWAGSPLMNQTVTGDRNYHAEYCKKAAEAFGELLGLVEGGQTKYKLVDFTNIHTVFRTINQNWALPGSTEAIFRGPYNNGNDTHYNTSKQYLPGLISEGDAIKFNPTANYVHANYGMANGLPIKDITKADPESGYDPNYPWKNRDPRFYTDILFDGVKVVTGNITETDMDPNLRRYAQLYTGGSYRSIQNGSRTGYSLRKFTTLAANNYDRHFDYSYAMNIYIPYLRLADVYLMYAEAALMGNNSISGKSSNFSKTALDAVNVIRERAGVAPVHQKFQSSVSTFLDELRRERAVELAYEGHRFNDLRRWLLLIERPYTLKTSVEFDRASFDPEDPTNNRIVNIRENVILERNFSSKHYWLPLKVSDVNLYPEFYQNPGW
;
A
#
# COMPACT_ATOMS: atom_id res chain seq x y z
N MET A 1 -61.90 -30.36 46.69
CA MET A 1 -61.07 -29.45 45.85
C MET A 1 -59.94 -28.89 46.68
N LYS A 2 -58.71 -29.37 46.45
CA LYS A 2 -57.61 -28.62 45.80
C LYS A 2 -56.77 -27.70 46.72
N TYR A 3 -56.28 -28.16 47.88
CA TYR A 3 -55.20 -27.44 48.61
C TYR A 3 -54.20 -28.33 49.38
N SER A 4 -54.00 -29.60 48.97
CA SER A 4 -53.05 -30.51 49.66
C SER A 4 -51.86 -30.96 48.78
N LYS A 5 -51.89 -30.67 47.46
CA LYS A 5 -50.85 -31.15 46.52
C LYS A 5 -49.68 -30.18 46.29
N TYR A 6 -49.74 -28.94 46.80
CA TYR A 6 -48.71 -27.91 46.55
C TYR A 6 -47.71 -27.70 47.69
N ILE A 7 -48.00 -28.17 48.90
CA ILE A 7 -47.10 -27.98 50.06
C ILE A 7 -45.90 -28.95 50.00
N LYS A 8 -46.08 -30.17 49.45
CA LYS A 8 -44.98 -31.14 49.32
C LYS A 8 -43.99 -30.81 48.20
N VAL A 9 -44.38 -30.01 47.20
CA VAL A 9 -43.49 -29.55 46.11
C VAL A 9 -42.68 -28.32 46.54
N LEU A 10 -43.26 -27.43 47.34
CA LEU A 10 -42.53 -26.26 47.86
C LEU A 10 -41.47 -26.62 48.91
N ILE A 11 -41.69 -27.66 49.72
CA ILE A 11 -40.69 -28.12 50.71
C ILE A 11 -39.56 -28.94 50.06
N SER A 12 -39.81 -29.61 48.93
CA SER A 12 -38.75 -30.31 48.16
C SER A 12 -37.90 -29.35 47.32
N CYS A 13 -38.43 -28.20 46.89
CA CYS A 13 -37.63 -27.15 46.25
C CYS A 13 -36.84 -26.28 47.25
N GLY A 14 -37.25 -26.21 48.52
CA GLY A 14 -36.54 -25.45 49.57
C GLY A 14 -35.35 -26.19 50.19
N VAL A 15 -35.31 -27.54 50.13
CA VAL A 15 -34.20 -28.35 50.68
C VAL A 15 -33.17 -28.75 49.61
N LEU A 16 -33.48 -28.56 48.32
CA LEU A 16 -32.51 -28.64 47.21
C LEU A 16 -31.78 -27.31 46.93
N GLY A 17 -32.13 -26.23 47.64
CA GLY A 17 -31.52 -24.90 47.49
C GLY A 17 -30.47 -24.52 48.54
N VAL A 18 -30.16 -25.41 49.51
CA VAL A 18 -29.29 -25.07 50.66
C VAL A 18 -28.13 -26.08 50.86
N THR A 19 -27.97 -27.09 49.99
CA THR A 19 -26.86 -28.07 50.08
C THR A 19 -25.83 -27.98 48.96
N SER A 20 -25.85 -26.93 48.12
CA SER A 20 -24.80 -26.65 47.12
C SER A 20 -23.83 -25.54 47.53
N LEU A 21 -23.85 -25.10 48.80
CA LEU A 21 -22.84 -24.21 49.40
C LEU A 21 -21.73 -24.99 50.14
N THR A 22 -21.30 -26.13 49.60
CA THR A 22 -20.00 -26.69 49.96
C THR A 22 -18.96 -26.08 49.04
N SER A 23 -18.26 -25.08 49.58
CA SER A 23 -16.96 -24.60 49.12
C SER A 23 -16.11 -25.74 48.57
N CYS A 24 -16.03 -25.84 47.25
CA CYS A 24 -14.89 -26.44 46.58
C CYS A 24 -13.87 -25.32 46.38
N GLU A 25 -13.06 -25.06 47.39
CA GLU A 25 -11.83 -24.25 47.31
C GLU A 25 -10.76 -24.85 46.35
N LYS A 26 -11.12 -25.84 45.51
CA LYS A 26 -10.23 -26.56 44.59
C LYS A 26 -10.57 -26.40 43.12
N TYR A 27 -11.29 -25.35 42.74
CA TYR A 27 -11.57 -25.03 41.32
C TYR A 27 -10.92 -23.71 40.86
N LEU A 28 -9.94 -23.21 41.63
CA LEU A 28 -9.21 -21.98 41.36
C LEU A 28 -7.69 -22.16 41.44
N ASP A 29 -7.21 -23.40 41.44
CA ASP A 29 -5.80 -23.69 41.20
C ASP A 29 -5.66 -24.03 39.71
N LYS A 30 -5.38 -23.01 38.89
CA LYS A 30 -4.64 -23.25 37.65
C LYS A 30 -3.39 -24.02 38.06
N GLU A 31 -3.12 -25.18 37.44
CA GLU A 31 -1.88 -25.91 37.68
C GLU A 31 -0.71 -24.92 37.59
N GLU A 32 0.18 -24.95 38.61
CA GLU A 32 1.33 -24.03 38.73
C GLU A 32 2.22 -24.04 37.47
N GLU A 33 2.16 -25.07 36.64
CA GLU A 33 2.87 -25.17 35.35
C GLU A 33 2.29 -24.27 34.24
N SER A 34 1.12 -23.65 34.43
CA SER A 34 0.45 -22.80 33.42
C SER A 34 0.60 -21.30 33.64
N ILE A 35 1.26 -20.88 34.73
CA ILE A 35 1.62 -19.48 34.97
C ILE A 35 3.01 -19.25 34.37
N VAL A 36 3.07 -19.11 33.05
CA VAL A 36 4.25 -18.50 32.42
C VAL A 36 4.33 -17.08 32.97
N SER A 37 5.41 -16.76 33.70
CA SER A 37 5.60 -15.41 34.20
C SER A 37 5.62 -14.44 33.02
N PRO A 38 4.99 -13.26 33.11
CA PRO A 38 5.12 -12.23 32.07
C PRO A 38 6.59 -11.93 31.72
N ASP A 39 7.50 -12.16 32.67
CA ASP A 39 8.94 -12.00 32.48
C ASP A 39 9.60 -13.12 31.68
N ASP A 40 9.01 -14.33 31.64
CA ASP A 40 9.55 -15.47 30.90
C ASP A 40 9.60 -15.20 29.40
N ALA A 41 8.71 -14.35 28.90
CA ALA A 41 8.71 -13.88 27.52
C ALA A 41 10.01 -13.14 27.15
N PHE A 42 10.72 -12.58 28.12
CA PHE A 42 11.89 -11.71 27.88
C PHE A 42 13.22 -12.32 28.32
N LYS A 43 13.26 -13.57 28.81
CA LYS A 43 14.47 -14.18 29.40
C LYS A 43 15.53 -14.60 28.38
N ASN A 44 15.12 -15.17 27.25
CA ASN A 44 16.00 -15.71 26.22
C ASN A 44 15.55 -15.30 24.83
N PHE A 45 16.43 -15.51 23.83
CA PHE A 45 16.15 -15.12 22.45
C PHE A 45 14.88 -15.74 21.88
N VAL A 46 14.61 -17.03 22.12
CA VAL A 46 13.48 -17.74 21.48
C VAL A 46 12.14 -17.17 21.95
N ASN A 47 11.98 -16.97 23.25
CA ASN A 47 10.76 -16.41 23.83
C ASN A 47 10.57 -14.95 23.40
N PHE A 48 11.65 -14.16 23.43
CA PHE A 48 11.60 -12.75 23.06
C PHE A 48 11.31 -12.59 21.57
N GLN A 49 11.92 -13.44 20.73
CA GLN A 49 11.60 -13.49 19.31
C GLN A 49 10.12 -13.79 19.10
N GLY A 50 9.55 -14.77 19.82
CA GLY A 50 8.11 -15.05 19.78
C GLY A 50 7.24 -13.82 20.10
N TYR A 51 7.61 -13.03 21.12
CA TYR A 51 6.93 -11.77 21.43
C TYR A 51 7.05 -10.74 20.29
N THR A 52 8.23 -10.68 19.66
CA THR A 52 8.55 -9.76 18.55
C THR A 52 7.83 -10.17 17.25
N GLU A 53 7.61 -11.46 17.01
CA GLU A 53 6.89 -11.96 15.82
C GLU A 53 5.47 -11.38 15.70
N GLU A 54 4.80 -11.10 16.82
CA GLU A 54 3.46 -10.48 16.80
C GLU A 54 3.44 -9.10 16.13
N LEU A 55 4.58 -8.38 16.07
CA LEU A 55 4.69 -7.11 15.35
C LEU A 55 4.60 -7.30 13.84
N TYR A 56 5.04 -8.44 13.30
CA TYR A 56 4.90 -8.74 11.88
C TYR A 56 3.43 -8.97 11.50
N HIS A 57 2.59 -9.41 12.44
CA HIS A 57 1.14 -9.56 12.21
C HIS A 57 0.42 -8.21 12.19
N CYS A 58 1.09 -7.14 12.64
CA CYS A 58 0.60 -5.77 12.59
C CYS A 58 0.91 -5.09 11.23
N ILE A 59 1.54 -5.80 10.29
CA ILE A 59 1.72 -5.33 8.92
C ILE A 59 0.46 -5.64 8.11
N VAL A 60 -0.44 -4.67 8.02
CA VAL A 60 -1.74 -4.81 7.36
C VAL A 60 -1.58 -5.15 5.88
N ASN A 61 -2.20 -6.22 5.41
CA ASN A 61 -2.35 -6.47 3.98
C ASN A 61 -3.50 -5.63 3.42
N PHE A 62 -3.22 -4.39 2.99
CA PHE A 62 -4.25 -3.48 2.48
C PHE A 62 -4.92 -3.98 1.19
N THR A 63 -4.25 -4.84 0.42
CA THR A 63 -4.78 -5.32 -0.88
C THR A 63 -5.93 -6.32 -0.72
N ASN A 64 -5.81 -7.21 0.26
CA ASN A 64 -6.81 -8.25 0.52
C ASN A 64 -7.50 -8.05 1.87
N ASN A 65 -7.63 -6.80 2.32
CA ASN A 65 -8.43 -6.45 3.49
C ASN A 65 -9.92 -6.40 3.12
N TYR A 66 -10.79 -6.64 4.11
CA TYR A 66 -12.26 -6.65 3.89
C TYR A 66 -12.68 -7.61 2.75
N TRP A 67 -13.91 -7.48 2.24
CA TRP A 67 -14.41 -8.24 1.08
C TRP A 67 -13.84 -7.73 -0.24
N THR A 68 -13.68 -6.42 -0.37
CA THR A 68 -12.99 -5.73 -1.45
C THR A 68 -12.48 -4.43 -0.87
N ASN A 69 -11.34 -3.91 -1.32
CA ASN A 69 -10.78 -2.70 -0.73
C ASN A 69 -10.30 -1.70 -1.78
N SER A 70 -10.24 -0.44 -1.37
CA SER A 70 -9.67 0.66 -2.15
C SER A 70 -8.45 1.22 -1.43
N TRP A 71 -7.33 1.31 -2.13
CA TRP A 71 -6.09 1.91 -1.61
C TRP A 71 -5.52 3.01 -2.50
N ASN A 72 -6.04 3.17 -3.72
CA ASN A 72 -5.69 4.27 -4.61
C ASN A 72 -6.70 5.40 -4.44
N TRP A 73 -6.32 6.42 -3.68
CA TRP A 73 -7.21 7.57 -3.38
C TRP A 73 -6.79 8.85 -4.13
N GLY A 74 -5.86 8.72 -5.08
CA GLY A 74 -5.44 9.79 -5.96
C GLY A 74 -6.47 10.08 -7.05
N GLU A 75 -6.00 10.81 -8.06
CA GLU A 75 -6.72 10.98 -9.32
C GLU A 75 -6.61 9.75 -10.23
N ASP A 76 -5.78 8.77 -9.87
CA ASP A 76 -5.41 7.60 -10.66
C ASP A 76 -6.55 6.60 -10.86
N GLU A 77 -7.40 6.41 -9.86
CA GLU A 77 -8.45 5.39 -9.87
C GLU A 77 -9.82 5.98 -9.56
N ILE A 78 -10.90 5.40 -10.07
CA ILE A 78 -12.29 5.72 -9.67
C ILE A 78 -13.10 4.43 -9.52
N THR A 79 -13.98 4.38 -8.53
CA THR A 79 -14.88 3.22 -8.33
C THR A 79 -16.14 3.30 -9.20
N THR A 80 -16.78 2.17 -9.48
CA THR A 80 -18.13 2.13 -10.07
C THR A 80 -19.17 2.76 -9.16
N THR A 81 -20.34 3.12 -9.69
CA THR A 81 -21.41 3.72 -8.85
C THR A 81 -22.00 2.74 -7.84
N ALA A 82 -21.69 1.43 -7.92
CA ALA A 82 -22.07 0.45 -6.91
C ALA A 82 -21.15 0.41 -5.68
N GLY A 83 -19.99 1.08 -5.74
CA GLY A 83 -19.00 1.14 -4.65
C GLY A 83 -19.02 2.45 -3.86
N ASP A 84 -20.18 3.09 -3.73
CA ASP A 84 -20.34 4.41 -3.10
C ASP A 84 -20.01 4.45 -1.59
N TYR A 85 -19.92 3.29 -0.95
CA TYR A 85 -19.53 3.15 0.44
C TYR A 85 -18.02 2.98 0.66
N HIS A 86 -17.22 2.72 -0.38
CA HIS A 86 -15.77 2.56 -0.23
C HIS A 86 -15.07 3.88 0.10
N PHE A 87 -13.92 3.76 0.77
CA PHE A 87 -13.17 4.94 1.17
C PHE A 87 -12.72 5.83 0.00
N ILE A 88 -12.37 5.26 -1.17
CA ILE A 88 -12.10 6.06 -2.39
C ILE A 88 -13.28 6.99 -2.77
N HIS A 89 -14.53 6.51 -2.67
CA HIS A 89 -15.71 7.33 -2.99
C HIS A 89 -15.88 8.47 -1.99
N LYS A 90 -15.61 8.19 -0.71
CA LYS A 90 -15.67 9.20 0.36
C LYS A 90 -14.60 10.26 0.16
N ILE A 91 -13.37 9.86 -0.17
CA ILE A 91 -12.29 10.79 -0.55
C ILE A 91 -12.72 11.63 -1.74
N ASP A 92 -13.29 11.02 -2.78
CA ASP A 92 -13.76 11.73 -3.98
C ASP A 92 -14.81 12.82 -3.69
N ASN A 93 -15.65 12.59 -2.68
CA ASN A 93 -16.65 13.55 -2.21
C ASN A 93 -16.10 14.55 -1.15
N GLY A 94 -14.82 14.49 -0.79
CA GLY A 94 -14.22 15.34 0.25
C GLY A 94 -14.51 14.90 1.69
N ASN A 95 -15.10 13.71 1.90
CA ASN A 95 -15.34 13.15 3.22
C ASN A 95 -14.13 12.36 3.73
N PHE A 96 -13.16 13.06 4.31
CA PHE A 96 -11.95 12.43 4.84
C PHE A 96 -12.16 11.82 6.24
N TRP A 97 -13.32 11.99 6.88
CA TRP A 97 -13.65 11.25 8.12
C TRP A 97 -13.88 9.76 7.87
N GLY A 98 -14.13 9.39 6.60
CA GLY A 98 -14.51 8.05 6.17
C GLY A 98 -13.49 6.93 6.40
N TRP A 99 -12.27 7.24 6.87
CA TRP A 99 -11.30 6.22 7.28
C TRP A 99 -11.63 5.59 8.63
N GLN A 100 -12.45 6.27 9.46
CA GLN A 100 -12.79 5.85 10.81
C GLN A 100 -14.05 4.98 10.79
N ALA A 101 -14.05 3.87 11.50
CA ALA A 101 -15.14 2.90 11.49
C ALA A 101 -16.49 3.52 11.88
N GLN A 102 -16.48 4.48 12.83
CA GLN A 102 -17.66 5.21 13.28
C GLN A 102 -18.28 6.14 12.22
N HIS A 103 -17.51 6.53 11.20
CA HIS A 103 -17.95 7.39 10.09
C HIS A 103 -18.10 6.61 8.77
N ASP A 104 -17.39 5.48 8.66
CA ASP A 104 -17.37 4.60 7.50
C ASP A 104 -18.73 3.88 7.33
N GLY A 105 -19.38 3.49 8.44
CA GLY A 105 -20.67 2.78 8.46
C GLY A 105 -20.61 1.34 7.93
N TRP A 106 -19.63 1.02 7.09
CA TRP A 106 -19.47 -0.27 6.41
C TRP A 106 -18.14 -0.98 6.70
N GLY A 107 -17.17 -0.29 7.31
CA GLY A 107 -15.82 -0.81 7.53
C GLY A 107 -15.10 -1.13 6.21
N ALA A 108 -15.41 -0.40 5.14
CA ALA A 108 -14.92 -0.69 3.79
C ALA A 108 -13.59 0.02 3.50
N GLY A 109 -12.59 -0.30 4.33
CA GLY A 109 -11.26 0.27 4.31
C GLY A 109 -10.26 -0.57 5.11
N TRP A 110 -9.03 -0.10 5.23
CA TRP A 110 -7.95 -0.77 5.97
C TRP A 110 -7.31 0.14 7.03
N MET A 111 -7.88 1.32 7.25
CA MET A 111 -7.34 2.34 8.14
C MET A 111 -7.80 2.17 9.58
N GLU A 112 -9.08 1.84 9.81
CA GLU A 112 -9.63 1.47 11.12
C GLU A 112 -10.78 0.46 10.94
N GLN A 113 -10.82 -0.57 11.80
CA GLN A 113 -11.92 -1.54 11.91
C GLN A 113 -12.42 -1.61 13.36
N ASN A 114 -13.67 -2.04 13.58
CA ASN A 114 -14.27 -2.10 14.92
C ASN A 114 -13.69 -3.22 15.79
N ASP A 115 -13.33 -4.36 15.19
CA ASP A 115 -12.96 -5.59 15.91
C ASP A 115 -11.50 -5.97 15.61
N PHE A 116 -10.55 -5.08 15.88
CA PHE A 116 -9.13 -5.31 15.58
C PHE A 116 -8.58 -6.58 16.25
N THR A 117 -7.79 -7.36 15.50
CA THR A 117 -7.04 -8.52 15.99
C THR A 117 -5.72 -8.72 15.25
N THR A 118 -4.71 -9.20 15.95
CA THR A 118 -3.45 -9.69 15.37
C THR A 118 -3.48 -11.18 15.04
N THR A 119 -4.65 -11.82 15.18
CA THR A 119 -4.84 -13.23 14.85
C THR A 119 -4.77 -13.44 13.34
N TRP A 120 -4.09 -14.49 12.93
CA TRP A 120 -3.95 -14.86 11.52
C TRP A 120 -5.29 -15.10 10.84
N GLY A 121 -5.35 -14.70 9.57
CA GLY A 121 -6.43 -15.06 8.66
C GLY A 121 -7.75 -14.32 8.82
N ASN A 122 -7.83 -13.33 9.71
CA ASN A 122 -9.00 -12.46 9.82
C ASN A 122 -8.75 -11.12 9.11
N ARG A 123 -8.88 -11.13 7.77
CA ARG A 123 -8.70 -9.94 6.92
C ARG A 123 -9.70 -8.80 7.17
N GLY A 124 -10.81 -9.05 7.85
CA GLY A 124 -11.82 -8.04 8.20
C GLY A 124 -11.52 -7.32 9.52
N SER A 125 -10.51 -7.76 10.25
CA SER A 125 -10.17 -7.31 11.61
C SER A 125 -8.72 -6.84 11.73
N GLN A 126 -8.06 -6.55 10.61
CA GLN A 126 -6.72 -5.96 10.61
C GLN A 126 -6.79 -4.56 10.02
N ASP A 127 -6.25 -3.56 10.71
CA ASP A 127 -6.28 -2.18 10.26
C ASP A 127 -5.06 -1.40 10.73
N LEU A 128 -4.75 -0.29 10.05
CA LEU A 128 -3.51 0.44 10.28
C LEU A 128 -3.50 1.13 11.65
N TRP A 129 -4.59 1.80 12.02
CA TRP A 129 -4.66 2.62 13.22
C TRP A 129 -4.46 1.80 14.49
N ASN A 130 -5.27 0.74 14.65
CA ASN A 130 -5.20 -0.13 15.81
C ASN A 130 -3.90 -0.95 15.84
N ALA A 131 -3.44 -1.46 14.68
CA ALA A 131 -2.18 -2.18 14.59
C ALA A 131 -0.98 -1.32 15.01
N ALA A 132 -0.95 -0.05 14.62
CA ALA A 132 0.12 0.86 14.99
C ALA A 132 0.18 1.08 16.51
N TRP A 133 -0.95 1.42 17.15
CA TRP A 133 -0.96 1.65 18.60
C TRP A 133 -0.71 0.37 19.41
N PHE A 134 -1.26 -0.77 18.97
CA PHE A 134 -0.97 -2.08 19.57
C PHE A 134 0.53 -2.41 19.47
N GLY A 135 1.12 -2.25 18.28
CA GLY A 135 2.53 -2.48 18.03
C GLY A 135 3.43 -1.57 18.86
N LEU A 136 3.13 -0.27 18.92
CA LEU A 136 3.87 0.70 19.72
C LEU A 136 3.87 0.34 21.21
N ARG A 137 2.72 -0.03 21.77
CA ARG A 137 2.64 -0.49 23.17
C ARG A 137 3.50 -1.72 23.40
N LYS A 138 3.43 -2.73 22.52
CA LYS A 138 4.25 -3.94 22.62
C LYS A 138 5.74 -3.62 22.57
N ILE A 139 6.15 -2.76 21.65
CA ILE A 139 7.55 -2.36 21.50
C ILE A 139 8.05 -1.65 22.76
N SER A 140 7.27 -0.74 23.32
CA SER A 140 7.61 -0.08 24.58
C SER A 140 7.82 -1.08 25.72
N ILE A 141 6.90 -2.05 25.89
CA ILE A 141 7.02 -3.10 26.91
C ILE A 141 8.29 -3.93 26.66
N ALA A 142 8.54 -4.33 25.41
CA ALA A 142 9.73 -5.08 25.04
C ALA A 142 11.02 -4.31 25.35
N LEU A 143 11.10 -3.03 24.99
CA LEU A 143 12.29 -2.22 25.21
C LEU A 143 12.55 -1.96 26.71
N GLU A 144 11.52 -1.74 27.52
CA GLU A 144 11.66 -1.63 28.99
C GLU A 144 12.11 -2.94 29.65
N ASN A 145 11.76 -4.09 29.06
CA ASN A 145 12.16 -5.41 29.55
C ASN A 145 13.40 -5.97 28.83
N PHE A 146 14.06 -5.20 27.97
CA PHE A 146 15.15 -5.69 27.12
C PHE A 146 16.37 -6.19 27.92
N ASP A 147 16.61 -5.62 29.10
CA ASP A 147 17.71 -6.04 29.98
C ASP A 147 17.46 -7.40 30.64
N LYS A 148 16.20 -7.87 30.70
CA LYS A 148 15.85 -9.20 31.22
C LYS A 148 16.33 -10.35 30.32
N MET A 149 16.71 -10.07 29.06
CA MET A 149 17.20 -11.06 28.11
C MET A 149 18.64 -11.48 28.41
N THR A 150 18.84 -12.09 29.57
CA THR A 150 20.15 -12.46 30.12
C THR A 150 20.73 -13.72 29.49
N ASP A 151 19.87 -14.61 28.98
CA ASP A 151 20.27 -15.83 28.26
C ASP A 151 20.17 -15.64 26.73
N ALA A 152 21.02 -14.77 26.20
CA ALA A 152 21.13 -14.49 24.77
C ALA A 152 22.52 -13.99 24.40
N THR A 153 22.98 -14.35 23.20
CA THR A 153 24.22 -13.82 22.61
C THR A 153 24.06 -12.33 22.24
N ALA A 154 25.18 -11.65 22.01
CA ALA A 154 25.17 -10.27 21.49
C ALA A 154 24.50 -10.18 20.11
N GLU A 155 24.68 -11.18 19.24
CA GLU A 155 23.99 -11.26 17.94
C GLU A 155 22.47 -11.31 18.15
N GLU A 156 21.98 -12.22 18.98
CA GLU A 156 20.56 -12.37 19.31
C GLU A 156 19.97 -11.08 19.91
N ARG A 157 20.69 -10.42 20.82
CA ARG A 157 20.31 -9.12 21.37
C ARG A 157 20.17 -8.05 20.31
N ASN A 158 21.14 -7.94 19.41
CA ASN A 158 21.11 -6.97 18.31
C ASN A 158 19.95 -7.23 17.35
N LEU A 159 19.68 -8.50 17.03
CA LEU A 159 18.57 -8.89 16.15
C LEU A 159 17.20 -8.50 16.73
N ILE A 160 16.96 -8.74 18.03
CA ILE A 160 15.72 -8.33 18.70
C ILE A 160 15.61 -6.81 18.73
N LYS A 161 16.64 -6.11 19.22
CA LYS A 161 16.62 -4.65 19.33
C LYS A 161 16.41 -3.97 17.98
N GLY A 162 17.11 -4.44 16.94
CA GLY A 162 16.98 -3.91 15.58
C GLY A 162 15.56 -4.04 15.03
N GLN A 163 14.88 -5.18 15.24
CA GLN A 163 13.49 -5.38 14.84
C GLN A 163 12.55 -4.43 15.59
N LEU A 164 12.69 -4.32 16.92
CA LEU A 164 11.87 -3.43 17.76
C LEU A 164 11.99 -1.96 17.32
N LEU A 165 13.21 -1.49 17.09
CA LEU A 165 13.47 -0.12 16.64
C LEU A 165 12.90 0.13 15.25
N PHE A 166 13.09 -0.80 14.31
CA PHE A 166 12.49 -0.67 12.98
C PHE A 166 10.98 -0.52 13.07
N PHE A 167 10.29 -1.39 13.81
CA PHE A 167 8.84 -1.32 13.90
C PHE A 167 8.37 -0.05 14.62
N ARG A 168 9.11 0.44 15.63
CA ARG A 168 8.76 1.72 16.31
C ARG A 168 8.83 2.88 15.33
N GLY A 169 9.92 2.98 14.56
CA GLY A 169 10.05 3.98 13.50
C GLY A 169 8.98 3.80 12.42
N TRP A 170 8.69 2.56 12.01
CA TRP A 170 7.73 2.25 10.96
C TRP A 170 6.31 2.64 11.32
N PHE A 171 5.81 2.27 12.51
CA PHE A 171 4.46 2.64 12.94
C PHE A 171 4.28 4.17 13.04
N HIS A 172 5.25 4.88 13.60
CA HIS A 172 5.21 6.35 13.61
C HIS A 172 5.24 6.92 12.18
N HIS A 173 6.09 6.41 11.30
CA HIS A 173 6.13 6.83 9.90
C HIS A 173 4.79 6.61 9.19
N ARG A 174 4.14 5.45 9.39
CA ARG A 174 2.82 5.16 8.82
C ARG A 174 1.74 6.10 9.33
N LEU A 175 1.70 6.38 10.64
CA LEU A 175 0.75 7.34 11.22
C LEU A 175 1.01 8.75 10.66
N MET A 176 2.27 9.19 10.66
CA MET A 176 2.64 10.50 10.15
C MET A 176 2.26 10.72 8.70
N GLU A 177 2.41 9.70 7.85
CA GLU A 177 2.07 9.79 6.43
C GLU A 177 0.62 10.26 6.20
N TYR A 178 -0.33 9.88 7.05
CA TYR A 178 -1.75 10.25 6.92
C TYR A 178 -2.18 11.40 7.82
N PHE A 179 -1.60 11.52 9.02
CA PHE A 179 -2.10 12.40 10.08
C PHE A 179 -1.18 13.58 10.43
N GLY A 180 0.02 13.64 9.88
CA GLY A 180 0.99 14.69 10.18
C GLY A 180 1.77 14.41 11.46
N GLY A 181 2.28 15.45 12.13
CA GLY A 181 3.02 15.29 13.39
C GLY A 181 2.18 14.60 14.48
N MET A 182 2.78 13.64 15.18
CA MET A 182 2.14 12.79 16.20
C MET A 182 2.98 12.77 17.48
N PRO A 183 2.41 12.48 18.66
CA PRO A 183 3.21 12.11 19.82
C PRO A 183 4.11 10.90 19.50
N TYR A 184 5.37 10.95 19.93
CA TYR A 184 6.31 9.85 19.71
C TYR A 184 6.36 8.93 20.94
N ILE A 185 5.73 7.76 20.83
CA ILE A 185 5.62 6.81 21.95
C ILE A 185 6.86 5.91 21.98
N ASN A 186 7.68 6.07 23.02
CA ASN A 186 8.90 5.29 23.22
C ASN A 186 9.02 4.65 24.62
N TYR A 187 7.95 4.74 25.43
CA TYR A 187 7.82 4.13 26.75
C TYR A 187 6.40 3.58 26.95
N VAL A 188 6.19 2.79 28.01
CA VAL A 188 4.89 2.23 28.35
C VAL A 188 4.06 3.32 29.01
N LEU A 189 2.96 3.71 28.35
CA LEU A 189 2.04 4.67 28.94
C LEU A 189 1.37 4.07 30.18
N PRO A 190 1.41 4.76 31.34
CA PRO A 190 0.71 4.36 32.55
C PRO A 190 -0.80 4.44 32.34
N SER A 191 -1.55 3.52 32.95
CA SER A 191 -3.02 3.46 32.84
C SER A 191 -3.76 4.35 33.84
N ASP A 192 -3.05 4.83 34.85
CA ASP A 192 -3.57 5.56 36.01
C ASP A 192 -3.13 7.04 36.05
N GLU A 193 -2.31 7.48 35.10
CA GLU A 193 -1.91 8.88 34.98
C GLU A 193 -2.60 9.60 33.83
N LYS A 194 -2.66 10.93 33.94
CA LYS A 194 -3.19 11.78 32.87
C LYS A 194 -2.19 11.83 31.72
N LEU A 195 -2.66 11.51 30.51
CA LEU A 195 -1.88 11.69 29.29
C LEU A 195 -1.61 13.18 29.02
N THR A 196 -0.36 13.51 28.72
CA THR A 196 0.12 14.90 28.50
C THR A 196 1.12 15.00 27.33
N LEU A 197 1.11 14.00 26.44
CA LEU A 197 2.12 13.88 25.38
C LEU A 197 1.81 14.81 24.19
N PRO A 198 2.57 15.89 23.99
CA PRO A 198 2.25 16.84 22.95
C PRO A 198 2.37 16.22 21.56
N ARG A 199 1.57 16.73 20.61
CA ARG A 199 1.90 16.56 19.20
C ARG A 199 3.23 17.24 18.93
N LEU A 200 4.17 16.47 18.41
CA LEU A 200 5.41 17.01 17.88
C LEU A 200 5.17 17.55 16.46
N SER A 201 6.06 18.42 16.00
CA SER A 201 6.11 18.77 14.58
C SER A 201 6.46 17.56 13.72
N TYR A 202 6.14 17.61 12.42
CA TYR A 202 6.50 16.53 11.51
C TYR A 202 8.01 16.25 11.50
N HIS A 203 8.83 17.31 11.48
CA HIS A 203 10.30 17.20 11.47
C HIS A 203 10.83 16.51 12.73
N GLU A 204 10.34 16.89 13.91
CA GLU A 204 10.77 16.26 15.18
C GLU A 204 10.40 14.77 15.23
N CYS A 205 9.17 14.40 14.86
CA CYS A 205 8.80 12.99 14.77
C CYS A 205 9.66 12.24 13.75
N ALA A 206 9.93 12.85 12.59
CA ALA A 206 10.70 12.25 11.53
C ALA A 206 12.16 12.02 11.97
N ASP A 207 12.77 12.96 12.69
CA ASP A 207 14.13 12.77 13.21
C ASP A 207 14.20 11.64 14.25
N LEU A 208 13.18 11.49 15.11
CA LEU A 208 13.09 10.37 16.05
C LEU A 208 12.91 9.02 15.34
N ALA A 209 12.01 8.94 14.36
CA ALA A 209 11.82 7.73 13.55
C ALA A 209 13.10 7.40 12.75
N ALA A 210 13.80 8.42 12.25
CA ALA A 210 15.05 8.25 11.53
C ALA A 210 16.17 7.71 12.42
N ALA A 211 16.25 8.14 13.68
CA ALA A 211 17.20 7.59 14.64
C ALA A 211 16.95 6.08 14.87
N ASP A 212 15.68 5.70 15.03
CA ASP A 212 15.29 4.29 15.17
C ASP A 212 15.64 3.46 13.92
N PHE A 213 15.33 3.95 12.72
CA PHE A 213 15.68 3.25 11.49
C PHE A 213 17.20 3.15 11.27
N ARG A 214 17.96 4.19 11.60
CA ARG A 214 19.42 4.18 11.49
C ARG A 214 20.03 3.16 12.43
N GLU A 215 19.61 3.14 13.69
CA GLU A 215 20.10 2.16 14.65
C GLU A 215 19.67 0.73 14.28
N ALA A 216 18.44 0.54 13.80
CA ALA A 216 18.00 -0.74 13.25
C ALA A 216 18.89 -1.20 12.08
N ALA A 217 19.24 -0.30 11.16
CA ALA A 217 20.14 -0.61 10.04
C ALA A 217 21.57 -0.97 10.49
N ASN A 218 22.03 -0.45 11.63
CA ASN A 218 23.33 -0.80 12.20
C ASN A 218 23.33 -2.18 12.87
N LEU A 219 22.20 -2.57 13.47
CA LEU A 219 22.07 -3.82 14.25
C LEU A 219 21.65 -5.03 13.42
N LEU A 220 20.85 -4.81 12.37
CA LEU A 220 20.27 -5.90 11.58
C LEU A 220 21.21 -6.39 10.47
N PRO A 221 21.16 -7.69 10.12
CA PRO A 221 21.96 -8.25 9.04
C PRO A 221 21.42 -7.84 7.67
N LEU A 222 22.23 -8.00 6.62
CA LEU A 222 21.76 -7.93 5.23
C LEU A 222 20.88 -9.14 4.89
N ASP A 223 21.28 -10.31 5.37
CA ASP A 223 20.59 -11.57 5.19
C ASP A 223 20.64 -12.38 6.48
N TRP A 224 19.47 -12.75 6.99
CA TRP A 224 19.33 -13.56 8.19
C TRP A 224 19.88 -14.98 7.99
N ASP A 225 19.82 -15.54 6.78
CA ASP A 225 20.32 -16.90 6.52
C ASP A 225 21.85 -17.00 6.67
N ASN A 226 22.54 -15.86 6.69
CA ASN A 226 23.98 -15.75 6.90
C ASN A 226 24.38 -15.57 8.38
N THR A 227 23.44 -15.39 9.31
CA THR A 227 23.73 -15.26 10.75
C THR A 227 23.69 -16.61 11.47
N VAL A 228 24.29 -16.73 12.66
CA VAL A 228 24.22 -17.98 13.44
C VAL A 228 22.78 -18.23 13.87
N THR A 229 22.10 -17.19 14.34
CA THR A 229 20.70 -17.27 14.77
C THR A 229 19.73 -17.60 13.63
N GLY A 230 19.85 -16.94 12.47
CA GLY A 230 18.91 -17.12 11.37
C GLY A 230 19.05 -18.47 10.66
N ARG A 231 20.22 -19.11 10.72
CA ARG A 231 20.41 -20.49 10.21
C ARG A 231 19.50 -21.53 10.89
N ARG A 232 18.98 -21.25 12.09
CA ARG A 232 17.98 -22.11 12.76
C ARG A 232 16.67 -22.20 11.96
N THR A 233 16.40 -21.21 11.10
CA THR A 233 15.21 -21.10 10.24
C THR A 233 15.59 -20.85 8.79
N LEU A 234 16.68 -21.48 8.33
CA LEU A 234 17.24 -21.33 6.98
C LEU A 234 16.17 -21.40 5.88
N GLY A 235 16.16 -20.42 4.98
CA GLY A 235 15.20 -20.31 3.88
C GLY A 235 13.80 -19.83 4.28
N LYS A 236 13.57 -19.51 5.57
CA LYS A 236 12.28 -19.04 6.10
C LYS A 236 12.34 -17.62 6.68
N ASN A 237 13.47 -16.93 6.49
CA ASN A 237 13.70 -15.60 7.06
C ASN A 237 13.40 -14.44 6.12
N GLU A 238 12.81 -14.70 4.95
CA GLU A 238 12.69 -13.72 3.88
C GLU A 238 12.01 -12.41 4.32
N LEU A 239 11.00 -12.53 5.18
CA LEU A 239 10.14 -11.44 5.66
C LEU A 239 10.64 -10.78 6.95
N ARG A 240 11.69 -11.32 7.58
CA ARG A 240 12.26 -10.72 8.79
C ARG A 240 12.90 -9.38 8.43
N ILE A 241 12.71 -8.38 9.30
CA ILE A 241 13.28 -7.06 9.10
C ILE A 241 14.81 -7.18 8.99
N ASN A 242 15.38 -6.58 7.96
CA ASN A 242 16.82 -6.58 7.72
C ASN A 242 17.33 -5.15 7.51
N LYS A 243 18.65 -5.02 7.34
CA LYS A 243 19.31 -3.71 7.13
C LYS A 243 18.75 -2.95 5.92
N ILE A 244 18.43 -3.64 4.84
CA ILE A 244 17.94 -3.01 3.61
C ILE A 244 16.55 -2.40 3.81
N MET A 245 15.66 -3.10 4.53
CA MET A 245 14.34 -2.56 4.89
C MET A 245 14.48 -1.30 5.77
N ALA A 246 15.38 -1.33 6.76
CA ALA A 246 15.64 -0.20 7.64
C ALA A 246 16.22 1.03 6.90
N LEU A 247 17.20 0.82 6.00
CA LEU A 247 17.75 1.90 5.15
C LEU A 247 16.70 2.48 4.19
N ALA A 248 15.84 1.62 3.62
CA ALA A 248 14.78 2.07 2.72
C ALA A 248 13.80 3.01 3.43
N TYR A 249 13.35 2.63 4.62
CA TYR A 249 12.44 3.47 5.41
C TYR A 249 13.12 4.69 6.01
N LEU A 250 14.41 4.62 6.35
CA LEU A 250 15.18 5.80 6.74
C LEU A 250 15.19 6.84 5.62
N GLY A 251 15.53 6.43 4.39
CA GLY A 251 15.53 7.32 3.23
C GLY A 251 14.14 7.87 2.94
N LYS A 252 13.11 7.01 2.97
CA LYS A 252 11.72 7.41 2.73
C LYS A 252 11.22 8.42 3.76
N ASN A 253 11.50 8.17 5.03
CA ASN A 253 11.14 9.06 6.13
C ASN A 253 11.79 10.45 5.98
N TYR A 254 13.09 10.51 5.64
CA TYR A 254 13.76 11.78 5.37
C TYR A 254 13.23 12.48 4.11
N LEU A 255 12.93 11.76 3.03
CA LEU A 255 12.36 12.37 1.83
C LEU A 255 10.97 12.96 2.11
N TRP A 256 10.16 12.29 2.93
CA TRP A 256 8.88 12.81 3.39
C TRP A 256 9.06 14.08 4.20
N ALA A 257 9.94 14.08 5.21
CA ALA A 257 10.26 15.28 5.98
C ALA A 257 10.74 16.43 5.08
N GLY A 258 11.54 16.12 4.05
CA GLY A 258 12.02 17.10 3.08
C GLY A 258 11.02 17.55 2.02
N SER A 259 9.84 16.93 1.93
CA SER A 259 8.85 17.23 0.89
C SER A 259 8.07 18.52 1.17
N PRO A 260 7.57 19.22 0.13
CA PRO A 260 6.86 20.50 0.23
C PRO A 260 5.81 20.63 1.33
N LEU A 261 4.90 19.67 1.48
CA LEU A 261 3.85 19.75 2.50
C LEU A 261 4.42 19.76 3.92
N MET A 262 5.33 18.82 4.21
CA MET A 262 5.92 18.66 5.53
C MET A 262 6.78 19.86 5.88
N ASN A 263 7.62 20.31 4.95
CA ASN A 263 8.41 21.52 5.13
C ASN A 263 7.52 22.74 5.37
N GLN A 264 6.45 22.91 4.58
CA GLN A 264 5.52 24.03 4.75
C GLN A 264 4.86 24.03 6.13
N THR A 265 4.48 22.86 6.65
CA THR A 265 3.85 22.78 7.98
C THR A 265 4.77 23.17 9.13
N VAL A 266 6.10 23.11 8.93
CA VAL A 266 7.09 23.42 9.98
C VAL A 266 7.73 24.80 9.78
N THR A 267 8.08 25.16 8.55
CA THR A 267 8.88 26.36 8.23
C THR A 267 8.08 27.44 7.51
N GLY A 268 6.91 27.11 6.97
CA GLY A 268 6.13 27.96 6.07
C GLY A 268 6.60 27.93 4.61
N ASP A 269 7.73 27.29 4.29
CA ASP A 269 8.27 27.18 2.93
C ASP A 269 7.63 26.01 2.16
N ARG A 270 7.12 26.31 0.96
CA ARG A 270 6.49 25.33 0.05
C ARG A 270 7.49 24.60 -0.84
N ASN A 271 8.78 24.90 -0.74
CA ASN A 271 9.83 24.18 -1.44
C ASN A 271 10.30 22.96 -0.65
N TYR A 272 11.15 22.14 -1.28
CA TYR A 272 11.80 21.03 -0.60
C TYR A 272 12.82 21.54 0.42
N HIS A 273 12.92 20.84 1.56
CA HIS A 273 13.97 21.07 2.54
C HIS A 273 15.24 20.30 2.15
N ALA A 274 16.21 21.00 1.54
CA ALA A 274 17.38 20.40 0.90
C ALA A 274 18.18 19.46 1.83
N GLU A 275 18.37 19.79 3.11
CA GLU A 275 19.17 18.96 4.02
C GLU A 275 18.49 17.61 4.35
N TYR A 276 17.17 17.56 4.45
CA TYR A 276 16.45 16.29 4.60
C TYR A 276 16.54 15.47 3.32
N CYS A 277 16.45 16.11 2.15
CA CYS A 277 16.67 15.44 0.87
C CYS A 277 18.09 14.89 0.73
N LYS A 278 19.12 15.59 1.19
CA LYS A 278 20.50 15.05 1.24
C LYS A 278 20.61 13.84 2.16
N LYS A 279 20.07 13.91 3.39
CA LYS A 279 20.02 12.76 4.31
C LYS A 279 19.29 11.55 3.69
N ALA A 280 18.19 11.79 2.97
CA ALA A 280 17.46 10.76 2.24
C ALA A 280 18.33 10.13 1.14
N ALA A 281 19.00 10.96 0.33
CA ALA A 281 19.87 10.51 -0.73
C ALA A 281 21.04 9.66 -0.20
N GLU A 282 21.65 10.03 0.93
CA GLU A 282 22.71 9.22 1.57
C GLU A 282 22.20 7.87 2.05
N ALA A 283 21.02 7.80 2.66
CA ALA A 283 20.43 6.54 3.13
C ALA A 283 20.08 5.60 1.97
N PHE A 284 19.47 6.14 0.91
CA PHE A 284 19.19 5.38 -0.30
C PHE A 284 20.45 5.01 -1.06
N GLY A 285 21.46 5.88 -1.10
CA GLY A 285 22.75 5.61 -1.74
C GLY A 285 23.51 4.47 -1.06
N GLU A 286 23.49 4.41 0.29
CA GLU A 286 24.04 3.26 1.03
C GLU A 286 23.31 1.97 0.63
N LEU A 287 21.98 2.00 0.62
CA LEU A 287 21.15 0.85 0.22
C LEU A 287 21.46 0.39 -1.20
N LEU A 288 21.42 1.30 -2.17
CA LEU A 288 21.63 0.99 -3.57
C LEU A 288 23.06 0.54 -3.84
N GLY A 289 24.05 1.09 -3.13
CA GLY A 289 25.43 0.62 -3.17
C GLY A 289 25.58 -0.83 -2.71
N LEU A 290 24.86 -1.25 -1.66
CA LEU A 290 24.83 -2.65 -1.21
C LEU A 290 24.14 -3.57 -2.23
N VAL A 291 23.02 -3.10 -2.80
CA VAL A 291 22.23 -3.86 -3.79
C VAL A 291 23.01 -4.05 -5.09
N GLU A 292 23.49 -2.96 -5.70
CA GLU A 292 24.27 -3.02 -6.96
C GLU A 292 25.65 -3.65 -6.76
N GLY A 293 26.20 -3.57 -5.55
CA GLY A 293 27.42 -4.28 -5.16
C GLY A 293 27.25 -5.79 -5.01
N GLY A 294 26.04 -6.34 -5.17
CA GLY A 294 25.76 -7.78 -5.09
C GLY A 294 25.81 -8.35 -3.67
N GLN A 295 25.69 -7.50 -2.64
CA GLN A 295 25.79 -7.91 -1.23
C GLN A 295 24.44 -8.34 -0.63
N THR A 296 23.36 -8.24 -1.40
CA THR A 296 21.98 -8.47 -0.93
C THR A 296 21.23 -9.41 -1.87
N LYS A 297 20.10 -9.94 -1.40
CA LYS A 297 19.16 -10.72 -2.22
C LYS A 297 18.29 -9.90 -3.17
N TYR A 298 18.27 -8.57 -3.01
CA TYR A 298 17.36 -7.70 -3.76
C TYR A 298 17.93 -7.37 -5.14
N LYS A 299 17.07 -7.36 -6.16
CA LYS A 299 17.38 -6.89 -7.51
C LYS A 299 16.10 -6.48 -8.24
N LEU A 300 16.24 -5.61 -9.23
CA LEU A 300 15.12 -5.32 -10.13
C LEU A 300 14.77 -6.60 -10.89
N VAL A 301 13.48 -6.89 -10.97
CA VAL A 301 12.98 -8.02 -11.74
C VAL A 301 12.96 -7.62 -13.21
N ASP A 302 13.31 -8.57 -14.07
CA ASP A 302 13.19 -8.40 -15.52
C ASP A 302 11.74 -8.00 -15.88
N PHE A 303 11.58 -7.03 -16.78
CA PHE A 303 10.26 -6.45 -17.06
C PHE A 303 9.25 -7.48 -17.54
N THR A 304 9.67 -8.51 -18.27
CA THR A 304 8.78 -9.60 -18.71
C THR A 304 8.17 -10.36 -17.52
N ASN A 305 8.85 -10.35 -16.38
CA ASN A 305 8.47 -11.01 -15.13
C ASN A 305 7.98 -10.04 -14.05
N ILE A 306 7.75 -8.76 -14.36
CA ILE A 306 7.36 -7.75 -13.37
C ILE A 306 6.10 -8.14 -12.58
N HIS A 307 5.19 -8.88 -13.22
CA HIS A 307 3.99 -9.40 -12.58
C HIS A 307 4.27 -10.27 -11.34
N THR A 308 5.44 -10.93 -11.26
CA THR A 308 5.84 -11.76 -10.11
C THR A 308 6.09 -10.96 -8.84
N VAL A 309 6.24 -9.63 -8.95
CA VAL A 309 6.31 -8.73 -7.79
C VAL A 309 4.95 -8.60 -7.09
N PHE A 310 3.85 -8.73 -7.84
CA PHE A 310 2.49 -8.46 -7.34
C PHE A 310 1.60 -9.70 -7.28
N ARG A 311 1.86 -10.71 -8.12
CA ARG A 311 1.08 -11.94 -8.18
C ARG A 311 1.92 -13.19 -8.45
N THR A 312 1.47 -14.33 -7.92
CA THR A 312 1.93 -15.66 -8.33
C THR A 312 0.72 -16.48 -8.81
N ILE A 313 0.99 -17.46 -9.68
CA ILE A 313 -0.01 -18.42 -10.18
C ILE A 313 0.73 -19.73 -10.47
N ASN A 314 0.09 -20.87 -10.19
CA ASN A 314 0.67 -22.22 -10.30
C ASN A 314 1.98 -22.39 -9.52
N GLN A 315 2.11 -21.68 -8.40
CA GLN A 315 3.32 -21.66 -7.56
C GLN A 315 3.01 -22.04 -6.11
N ASN A 316 2.02 -22.91 -5.90
CA ASN A 316 1.64 -23.42 -4.57
C ASN A 316 1.44 -22.29 -3.53
N TRP A 317 0.63 -21.28 -3.90
CA TRP A 317 0.31 -20.12 -3.07
C TRP A 317 1.51 -19.27 -2.65
N ALA A 318 2.67 -19.38 -3.33
CA ALA A 318 3.85 -18.59 -3.04
C ALA A 318 3.52 -17.09 -2.93
N LEU A 319 4.03 -16.45 -1.89
CA LEU A 319 3.81 -15.03 -1.67
C LEU A 319 4.52 -14.23 -2.77
N PRO A 320 3.83 -13.35 -3.53
CA PRO A 320 4.46 -12.59 -4.58
C PRO A 320 5.43 -11.55 -4.03
N GLY A 321 6.36 -11.15 -4.89
CA GLY A 321 7.44 -10.26 -4.51
C GLY A 321 8.71 -10.39 -5.30
N SER A 322 9.00 -11.63 -5.67
CA SER A 322 10.24 -12.00 -6.33
C SER A 322 11.43 -11.38 -5.59
N THR A 323 12.38 -10.82 -6.31
CA THR A 323 13.60 -10.20 -5.75
C THR A 323 13.50 -8.68 -5.60
N GLU A 324 12.38 -8.07 -5.99
CA GLU A 324 12.25 -6.61 -6.02
C GLU A 324 11.55 -6.03 -4.77
N ALA A 325 10.64 -6.79 -4.17
CA ALA A 325 9.90 -6.32 -3.01
C ALA A 325 10.80 -6.25 -1.77
N ILE A 326 10.90 -5.05 -1.18
CA ILE A 326 11.76 -4.79 -0.03
C ILE A 326 10.99 -5.02 1.26
N PHE A 327 9.77 -4.51 1.37
CA PHE A 327 8.99 -4.63 2.61
C PHE A 327 7.53 -5.03 2.33
N ARG A 328 7.12 -6.13 2.96
CA ARG A 328 5.77 -6.69 2.99
C ARG A 328 5.58 -7.52 4.25
N GLY A 329 4.32 -7.66 4.67
CA GLY A 329 3.95 -8.51 5.79
C GLY A 329 3.83 -9.98 5.38
N PRO A 330 3.89 -10.89 6.36
CA PRO A 330 3.54 -12.29 6.15
C PRO A 330 2.06 -12.45 5.82
N TYR A 331 1.77 -13.40 4.94
CA TYR A 331 0.41 -13.66 4.49
C TYR A 331 0.29 -15.11 4.02
N ASN A 332 -0.61 -15.86 4.64
CA ASN A 332 -0.80 -17.30 4.44
C ASN A 332 -2.18 -17.66 3.86
N ASN A 333 -3.06 -16.68 3.64
CA ASN A 333 -4.40 -16.86 3.10
C ASN A 333 -4.49 -16.46 1.63
N GLY A 334 -3.58 -16.93 0.78
CA GLY A 334 -3.53 -16.53 -0.64
C GLY A 334 -4.88 -16.63 -1.37
N ASN A 335 -5.72 -17.62 -1.02
CA ASN A 335 -7.04 -17.85 -1.61
C ASN A 335 -8.04 -16.71 -1.40
N ASP A 336 -7.85 -15.87 -0.39
CA ASP A 336 -8.67 -14.67 -0.17
C ASP A 336 -8.63 -13.72 -1.39
N THR A 337 -7.56 -13.80 -2.20
CA THR A 337 -7.42 -13.11 -3.48
C THR A 337 -8.62 -13.36 -4.40
N HIS A 338 -9.12 -14.60 -4.46
CA HIS A 338 -10.29 -14.99 -5.27
C HIS A 338 -11.56 -14.24 -4.82
N TYR A 339 -11.68 -13.96 -3.52
CA TYR A 339 -12.79 -13.25 -2.93
C TYR A 339 -12.49 -11.76 -2.72
N ASN A 340 -11.50 -11.19 -3.43
CA ASN A 340 -11.09 -9.79 -3.32
C ASN A 340 -10.40 -9.32 -4.61
N THR A 341 -9.09 -9.03 -4.56
CA THR A 341 -8.33 -8.32 -5.61
C THR A 341 -8.49 -8.91 -7.02
N SER A 342 -8.63 -10.24 -7.18
CA SER A 342 -8.69 -10.84 -8.52
C SER A 342 -9.92 -10.44 -9.34
N LYS A 343 -10.98 -9.94 -8.67
CA LYS A 343 -12.29 -9.62 -9.28
C LYS A 343 -12.57 -8.13 -9.39
N GLN A 344 -11.62 -7.29 -8.97
CA GLN A 344 -11.82 -5.85 -8.82
C GLN A 344 -11.82 -5.06 -10.14
N TYR A 345 -11.23 -5.58 -11.21
CA TYR A 345 -10.85 -4.75 -12.37
C TYR A 345 -11.51 -5.13 -13.69
N LEU A 346 -12.11 -6.31 -13.79
CA LEU A 346 -12.89 -6.75 -14.96
C LEU A 346 -14.39 -6.49 -14.73
N PRO A 347 -15.16 -6.13 -15.76
CA PRO A 347 -16.57 -5.79 -15.59
C PRO A 347 -17.40 -6.99 -15.15
N GLY A 348 -18.51 -6.73 -14.44
CA GLY A 348 -19.46 -7.76 -14.01
C GLY A 348 -20.06 -8.59 -15.15
N LEU A 349 -19.98 -8.10 -16.39
CA LEU A 349 -20.34 -8.85 -17.61
C LEU A 349 -19.56 -10.17 -17.75
N ILE A 350 -18.30 -10.20 -17.32
CA ILE A 350 -17.39 -11.36 -17.46
C ILE A 350 -16.71 -11.78 -16.15
N SER A 351 -16.97 -11.07 -15.05
CA SER A 351 -16.42 -11.36 -13.72
C SER A 351 -17.54 -11.61 -12.73
N GLU A 352 -17.44 -12.69 -11.97
CA GLU A 352 -18.28 -12.98 -10.81
C GLU A 352 -17.92 -12.03 -9.64
N GLY A 353 -18.77 -12.02 -8.61
CA GLY A 353 -18.63 -11.15 -7.45
C GLY A 353 -19.37 -9.81 -7.60
N ASP A 354 -19.05 -8.87 -6.72
CA ASP A 354 -19.79 -7.62 -6.60
C ASP A 354 -19.64 -6.72 -7.83
N ALA A 355 -20.65 -5.87 -8.03
CA ALA A 355 -20.67 -4.81 -9.04
C ALA A 355 -19.58 -3.73 -8.83
N ILE A 356 -18.82 -3.81 -7.74
CA ILE A 356 -17.81 -2.85 -7.35
C ILE A 356 -16.55 -3.09 -8.16
N LYS A 357 -16.24 -2.17 -9.06
CA LYS A 357 -15.01 -2.19 -9.87
C LYS A 357 -14.22 -0.92 -9.67
N PHE A 358 -12.90 -1.05 -9.75
CA PHE A 358 -11.98 0.07 -9.67
C PHE A 358 -11.36 0.28 -11.06
N ASN A 359 -11.42 1.51 -11.57
CA ASN A 359 -11.06 1.81 -12.96
C ASN A 359 -9.96 2.87 -13.00
N PRO A 360 -8.90 2.66 -13.80
CA PRO A 360 -7.97 3.70 -14.22
C PRO A 360 -8.71 4.92 -14.77
N THR A 361 -8.43 6.11 -14.27
CA THR A 361 -8.98 7.33 -14.85
C THR A 361 -8.26 7.69 -16.16
N ALA A 362 -9.00 8.25 -17.13
CA ALA A 362 -8.42 8.53 -18.43
C ALA A 362 -7.32 9.60 -18.35
N ASN A 363 -7.50 10.65 -17.55
CA ASN A 363 -6.51 11.70 -17.36
C ASN A 363 -5.20 11.16 -16.77
N TYR A 364 -5.26 10.22 -15.82
CA TYR A 364 -4.06 9.60 -15.30
C TYR A 364 -3.34 8.76 -16.36
N VAL A 365 -4.09 7.98 -17.14
CA VAL A 365 -3.52 7.17 -18.23
C VAL A 365 -2.85 8.06 -19.28
N HIS A 366 -3.53 9.12 -19.72
CA HIS A 366 -3.05 10.01 -20.78
C HIS A 366 -1.87 10.88 -20.35
N ALA A 367 -1.91 11.44 -19.14
CA ALA A 367 -0.87 12.34 -18.65
C ALA A 367 0.45 11.62 -18.34
N ASN A 368 0.38 10.33 -17.98
CA ASN A 368 1.55 9.60 -17.48
C ASN A 368 2.10 8.60 -18.50
N TYR A 369 1.27 7.71 -19.06
CA TYR A 369 1.73 6.68 -20.01
C TYR A 369 1.97 7.29 -21.38
N GLY A 370 3.23 7.60 -21.68
CA GLY A 370 3.64 8.20 -22.95
C GLY A 370 3.75 7.19 -24.10
N MET A 371 4.62 7.53 -25.05
CA MET A 371 5.02 6.71 -26.18
C MET A 371 6.29 5.90 -25.84
N ALA A 372 6.59 4.84 -26.59
CA ALA A 372 7.77 3.98 -26.37
C ALA A 372 9.11 4.73 -26.46
N ASN A 373 9.15 5.83 -27.23
CA ASN A 373 10.29 6.74 -27.29
C ASN A 373 10.44 7.64 -26.04
N GLY A 374 9.64 7.40 -25.00
CA GLY A 374 9.74 8.08 -23.72
C GLY A 374 9.08 9.46 -23.66
N LEU A 375 8.48 9.94 -24.76
CA LEU A 375 7.82 11.24 -24.82
C LEU A 375 6.35 11.14 -24.36
N PRO A 376 5.84 12.15 -23.62
CA PRO A 376 4.44 12.19 -23.17
C PRO A 376 3.48 12.53 -24.31
N ILE A 377 2.20 12.22 -24.11
CA ILE A 377 1.10 12.64 -24.98
C ILE A 377 0.59 14.00 -24.47
N LYS A 378 0.65 15.03 -25.31
CA LYS A 378 0.24 16.39 -24.93
C LYS A 378 -1.26 16.63 -25.02
N ASP A 379 -1.90 16.05 -26.04
CA ASP A 379 -3.31 16.21 -26.35
C ASP A 379 -3.79 14.96 -27.09
N ILE A 380 -4.69 14.19 -26.47
CA ILE A 380 -5.18 12.92 -27.04
C ILE A 380 -6.02 13.12 -28.30
N THR A 381 -6.45 14.35 -28.60
CA THR A 381 -7.32 14.64 -29.75
C THR A 381 -6.54 15.05 -30.99
N LYS A 382 -5.22 15.21 -30.88
CA LYS A 382 -4.36 15.73 -31.95
C LYS A 382 -3.19 14.80 -32.21
N ALA A 383 -2.85 14.65 -33.49
CA ALA A 383 -1.60 14.01 -33.86
C ALA A 383 -0.41 14.85 -33.35
N ASP A 384 0.62 14.18 -32.84
CA ASP A 384 1.84 14.82 -32.38
C ASP A 384 3.05 14.19 -33.08
N PRO A 385 3.62 14.87 -34.09
CA PRO A 385 4.79 14.37 -34.81
C PRO A 385 6.03 14.19 -33.93
N GLU A 386 6.15 14.92 -32.81
CA GLU A 386 7.31 14.82 -31.91
C GLU A 386 7.31 13.48 -31.17
N SER A 387 6.17 13.10 -30.59
CA SER A 387 6.01 11.84 -29.87
C SER A 387 5.66 10.66 -30.80
N GLY A 388 5.12 10.93 -31.99
CA GLY A 388 4.58 9.92 -32.90
C GLY A 388 3.17 9.45 -32.55
N TYR A 389 2.48 10.16 -31.65
CA TYR A 389 1.10 9.85 -31.28
C TYR A 389 0.11 10.17 -32.41
N ASP A 390 -0.80 9.24 -32.69
CA ASP A 390 -1.91 9.41 -33.62
C ASP A 390 -3.24 9.15 -32.90
N PRO A 391 -4.16 10.13 -32.85
CA PRO A 391 -5.46 9.97 -32.19
C PRO A 391 -6.36 8.92 -32.85
N ASN A 392 -6.11 8.53 -34.12
CA ASN A 392 -6.84 7.44 -34.76
C ASN A 392 -6.32 6.05 -34.36
N TYR A 393 -5.08 5.96 -33.84
CA TYR A 393 -4.43 4.72 -33.38
C TYR A 393 -3.79 4.93 -32.00
N PRO A 394 -4.58 5.32 -30.98
CA PRO A 394 -4.05 5.83 -29.70
C PRO A 394 -3.33 4.77 -28.86
N TRP A 395 -3.45 3.49 -29.21
CA TRP A 395 -2.84 2.36 -28.50
C TRP A 395 -1.54 1.89 -29.12
N LYS A 396 -1.12 2.47 -30.24
CA LYS A 396 0.09 2.04 -30.96
C LYS A 396 1.34 2.69 -30.36
N ASN A 397 2.43 1.91 -30.24
CA ASN A 397 3.76 2.37 -29.82
C ASN A 397 3.77 3.14 -28.49
N ARG A 398 2.96 2.72 -27.51
CA ARG A 398 2.91 3.29 -26.17
C ARG A 398 4.10 2.83 -25.33
N ASP A 399 4.33 3.50 -24.19
CA ASP A 399 5.21 2.99 -23.13
C ASP A 399 4.87 1.51 -22.85
N PRO A 400 5.83 0.57 -22.83
CA PRO A 400 5.54 -0.85 -22.63
C PRO A 400 4.71 -1.17 -21.38
N ARG A 401 4.81 -0.34 -20.33
CA ARG A 401 4.01 -0.47 -19.10
C ARG A 401 2.53 -0.20 -19.32
N PHE A 402 2.16 0.57 -20.35
CA PHE A 402 0.74 0.74 -20.72
C PHE A 402 0.09 -0.61 -21.00
N TYR A 403 0.78 -1.49 -21.73
CA TYR A 403 0.25 -2.79 -22.12
C TYR A 403 0.23 -3.81 -20.97
N THR A 404 1.05 -3.62 -19.92
CA THR A 404 1.01 -4.46 -18.71
C THR A 404 -0.06 -4.00 -17.74
N ASP A 405 -0.22 -2.68 -17.60
CA ASP A 405 -0.99 -2.09 -16.52
C ASP A 405 -2.43 -1.80 -16.92
N ILE A 406 -2.66 -1.42 -18.19
CA ILE A 406 -3.95 -0.92 -18.67
C ILE A 406 -4.58 -1.91 -19.66
N LEU A 407 -5.85 -2.25 -19.43
CA LEU A 407 -6.72 -2.89 -20.41
C LEU A 407 -7.40 -1.80 -21.25
N PHE A 408 -7.19 -1.86 -22.57
CA PHE A 408 -7.72 -0.94 -23.57
C PHE A 408 -8.63 -1.64 -24.58
N ASP A 409 -9.28 -0.86 -25.46
CA ASP A 409 -10.30 -1.35 -26.37
C ASP A 409 -9.79 -2.39 -27.38
N GLY A 410 -10.59 -3.44 -27.56
CA GLY A 410 -10.36 -4.53 -28.51
C GLY A 410 -9.47 -5.66 -28.01
N VAL A 411 -8.83 -5.54 -26.85
CA VAL A 411 -8.04 -6.63 -26.26
C VAL A 411 -8.91 -7.85 -26.03
N LYS A 412 -8.43 -9.03 -26.47
CA LYS A 412 -9.07 -10.32 -26.20
C LYS A 412 -8.90 -10.67 -24.73
N VAL A 413 -10.00 -10.67 -23.98
CA VAL A 413 -10.00 -10.91 -22.53
C VAL A 413 -10.36 -12.36 -22.21
N VAL A 414 -11.35 -12.92 -22.92
CA VAL A 414 -11.80 -14.30 -22.72
C VAL A 414 -11.22 -15.22 -23.80
N THR A 415 -10.46 -16.22 -23.38
CA THR A 415 -9.86 -17.21 -24.30
C THR A 415 -10.69 -18.48 -24.43
N GLY A 416 -11.38 -18.87 -23.36
CA GLY A 416 -12.20 -20.07 -23.27
C GLY A 416 -13.47 -20.03 -24.11
N ASN A 417 -14.24 -21.11 -23.97
CA ASN A 417 -15.52 -21.30 -24.64
C ASN A 417 -16.59 -20.39 -24.04
N ILE A 418 -17.35 -19.73 -24.90
CA ILE A 418 -18.54 -18.94 -24.54
C ILE A 418 -19.73 -19.70 -25.14
N THR A 419 -20.70 -20.11 -24.32
CA THR A 419 -21.81 -20.99 -24.76
C THR A 419 -22.94 -20.21 -25.43
N GLU A 420 -23.74 -20.90 -26.25
CA GLU A 420 -24.78 -20.33 -27.13
C GLU A 420 -25.96 -19.61 -26.42
N THR A 421 -26.09 -19.71 -25.10
CA THR A 421 -27.09 -18.96 -24.32
C THR A 421 -26.70 -17.50 -24.06
N ASP A 422 -25.45 -17.14 -24.34
CA ASP A 422 -24.96 -15.78 -24.22
C ASP A 422 -25.28 -14.99 -25.50
N MET A 423 -25.91 -13.80 -25.39
CA MET A 423 -25.93 -12.79 -26.48
C MET A 423 -24.52 -12.66 -27.11
N ASP A 424 -24.45 -12.31 -28.41
CA ASP A 424 -23.23 -12.19 -29.25
C ASP A 424 -21.92 -12.42 -28.45
N PRO A 425 -21.24 -13.58 -28.62
CA PRO A 425 -20.02 -13.92 -27.89
C PRO A 425 -18.93 -12.83 -27.91
N ASN A 426 -18.91 -11.98 -28.94
CA ASN A 426 -17.96 -10.86 -29.02
C ASN A 426 -18.18 -9.78 -27.96
N LEU A 427 -19.39 -9.67 -27.40
CA LEU A 427 -19.69 -8.76 -26.28
C LEU A 427 -18.90 -9.10 -25.02
N ARG A 428 -18.48 -10.35 -24.87
CA ARG A 428 -17.71 -10.85 -23.73
C ARG A 428 -16.24 -11.10 -24.08
N ARG A 429 -15.99 -11.57 -25.31
CA ARG A 429 -14.65 -12.01 -25.75
C ARG A 429 -13.62 -10.90 -25.79
N TYR A 430 -14.00 -9.72 -26.28
CA TYR A 430 -13.11 -8.59 -26.45
C TYR A 430 -13.56 -7.42 -25.58
N ALA A 431 -12.60 -6.67 -25.01
CA ALA A 431 -12.89 -5.47 -24.26
C ALA A 431 -13.55 -4.42 -25.19
N GLN A 432 -14.84 -4.16 -24.99
CA GLN A 432 -15.58 -3.14 -25.74
C GLN A 432 -15.68 -1.86 -24.91
N LEU A 433 -14.61 -1.08 -24.95
CA LEU A 433 -14.39 0.13 -24.16
C LEU A 433 -14.64 1.43 -24.96
N TYR A 434 -15.01 1.34 -26.24
CA TYR A 434 -15.59 2.46 -27.00
C TYR A 434 -16.88 2.98 -26.37
N THR A 435 -17.30 4.19 -26.72
CA THR A 435 -18.51 4.82 -26.16
C THR A 435 -19.75 3.95 -26.41
N GLY A 436 -20.43 3.54 -25.32
CA GLY A 436 -21.59 2.65 -25.40
C GLY A 436 -21.26 1.15 -25.56
N GLY A 437 -19.99 0.77 -25.56
CA GLY A 437 -19.57 -0.63 -25.63
C GLY A 437 -19.97 -1.47 -24.41
N SER A 438 -19.97 -2.80 -24.57
CA SER A 438 -20.48 -3.72 -23.54
C SER A 438 -19.74 -3.67 -22.20
N TYR A 439 -18.50 -3.17 -22.17
CA TYR A 439 -17.71 -3.05 -20.93
C TYR A 439 -17.95 -1.72 -20.21
N ARG A 440 -18.75 -0.79 -20.75
CA ARG A 440 -18.87 0.62 -20.29
C ARG A 440 -19.99 0.90 -19.28
N SER A 441 -20.55 -0.12 -18.64
CA SER A 441 -21.53 0.08 -17.58
C SER A 441 -20.94 0.90 -16.43
N ILE A 442 -21.60 2.00 -16.04
CA ILE A 442 -21.14 2.82 -14.90
C ILE A 442 -21.35 2.13 -13.55
N GLN A 443 -22.32 1.21 -13.49
CA GLN A 443 -22.70 0.51 -12.26
C GLN A 443 -21.74 -0.64 -11.95
N ASN A 444 -21.26 -1.35 -12.97
CA ASN A 444 -20.49 -2.59 -12.78
C ASN A 444 -19.43 -2.87 -13.85
N GLY A 445 -19.05 -1.86 -14.64
CA GLY A 445 -18.02 -1.95 -15.67
C GLY A 445 -17.03 -0.79 -15.61
N SER A 446 -16.53 -0.36 -16.77
CA SER A 446 -15.61 0.75 -16.92
C SER A 446 -16.36 2.07 -17.08
N ARG A 447 -16.14 2.98 -16.12
CA ARG A 447 -16.61 4.37 -16.18
C ARG A 447 -15.74 5.28 -17.04
N THR A 448 -14.55 4.82 -17.43
CA THR A 448 -13.46 5.68 -17.88
C THR A 448 -12.98 5.38 -19.30
N GLY A 449 -13.44 4.27 -19.90
CA GLY A 449 -12.88 3.76 -21.16
C GLY A 449 -11.60 2.92 -20.97
N TYR A 450 -11.22 2.65 -19.72
CA TYR A 450 -10.11 1.78 -19.36
C TYR A 450 -10.49 0.82 -18.22
N SER A 451 -9.76 -0.28 -18.10
CA SER A 451 -9.78 -1.20 -16.96
C SER A 451 -8.34 -1.45 -16.49
N LEU A 452 -8.15 -1.81 -15.21
CA LEU A 452 -6.81 -2.14 -14.70
C LEU A 452 -6.47 -3.60 -14.99
N ARG A 453 -5.20 -3.85 -15.33
CA ARG A 453 -4.64 -5.18 -15.60
C ARG A 453 -3.42 -5.50 -14.73
N LYS A 454 -2.73 -4.50 -14.19
CA LYS A 454 -1.43 -4.63 -13.49
C LYS A 454 -1.35 -5.84 -12.54
N PHE A 455 -2.36 -6.01 -11.69
CA PHE A 455 -2.36 -7.02 -10.62
C PHE A 455 -2.96 -8.37 -11.01
N THR A 456 -3.82 -8.43 -12.02
CA THR A 456 -4.59 -9.64 -12.37
C THR A 456 -4.25 -10.16 -13.76
N THR A 457 -4.55 -11.45 -14.01
CA THR A 457 -4.45 -11.99 -15.36
C THR A 457 -5.75 -11.71 -16.13
N LEU A 458 -5.68 -11.57 -17.46
CA LEU A 458 -6.88 -11.46 -18.30
C LEU A 458 -7.83 -12.66 -18.12
N ALA A 459 -7.25 -13.83 -17.85
CA ALA A 459 -7.95 -15.07 -17.58
C ALA A 459 -8.58 -15.15 -16.16
N ALA A 460 -8.49 -14.10 -15.34
CA ALA A 460 -9.21 -14.01 -14.05
C ALA A 460 -10.68 -13.61 -14.28
N ASN A 461 -11.38 -14.38 -15.10
CA ASN A 461 -12.76 -14.14 -15.54
C ASN A 461 -13.61 -15.42 -15.43
N ASN A 462 -14.92 -15.32 -15.63
CA ASN A 462 -15.87 -16.42 -15.42
C ASN A 462 -15.72 -17.62 -16.36
N TYR A 463 -14.97 -17.45 -17.44
CA TYR A 463 -14.79 -18.45 -18.49
C TYR A 463 -13.44 -19.16 -18.36
N ASP A 464 -12.35 -18.41 -18.14
CA ASP A 464 -10.99 -18.95 -18.02
C ASP A 464 -10.59 -19.31 -16.57
N ARG A 465 -11.25 -18.70 -15.59
CA ARG A 465 -11.23 -19.04 -14.16
C ARG A 465 -9.83 -19.19 -13.51
N HIS A 466 -8.86 -18.34 -13.87
CA HIS A 466 -7.54 -18.34 -13.23
C HIS A 466 -7.55 -18.04 -11.71
N PHE A 467 -8.68 -17.58 -11.18
CA PHE A 467 -8.88 -17.41 -9.73
C PHE A 467 -9.29 -18.70 -9.02
N ASP A 468 -9.52 -19.81 -9.73
CA ASP A 468 -9.87 -21.08 -9.12
C ASP A 468 -8.73 -21.62 -8.24
N TYR A 469 -9.10 -22.33 -7.19
CA TYR A 469 -8.18 -22.86 -6.18
C TYR A 469 -7.02 -23.67 -6.79
N SER A 470 -7.25 -24.40 -7.89
CA SER A 470 -6.24 -25.20 -8.59
C SER A 470 -5.09 -24.37 -9.16
N TYR A 471 -5.33 -23.10 -9.52
CA TYR A 471 -4.31 -22.19 -10.01
C TYR A 471 -3.50 -21.55 -8.90
N ALA A 472 -3.95 -21.65 -7.64
CA ALA A 472 -3.25 -21.12 -6.48
C ALA A 472 -2.80 -19.66 -6.64
N MET A 473 -3.66 -18.81 -7.18
CA MET A 473 -3.37 -17.39 -7.43
C MET A 473 -3.24 -16.62 -6.12
N ASN A 474 -2.08 -16.02 -5.86
CA ASN A 474 -1.86 -15.17 -4.70
C ASN A 474 -1.48 -13.77 -5.17
N ILE A 475 -2.24 -12.74 -4.74
CA ILE A 475 -1.94 -11.33 -5.01
C ILE A 475 -1.56 -10.64 -3.69
N TYR A 476 -0.43 -9.93 -3.69
CA TYR A 476 0.01 -9.09 -2.58
C TYR A 476 0.87 -7.95 -3.15
N ILE A 477 0.50 -6.70 -2.86
CA ILE A 477 1.30 -5.54 -3.27
C ILE A 477 2.22 -5.15 -2.10
N PRO A 478 3.56 -5.09 -2.31
CA PRO A 478 4.49 -4.69 -1.26
C PRO A 478 4.31 -3.21 -0.90
N TYR A 479 4.57 -2.85 0.36
CA TYR A 479 4.57 -1.46 0.82
C TYR A 479 5.74 -0.64 0.23
N LEU A 480 6.81 -1.33 -0.16
CA LEU A 480 8.03 -0.75 -0.71
C LEU A 480 8.74 -1.79 -1.57
N ARG A 481 9.13 -1.41 -2.79
CA ARG A 481 9.93 -2.22 -3.71
C ARG A 481 11.13 -1.43 -4.23
N LEU A 482 12.10 -2.12 -4.83
CA LEU A 482 13.37 -1.51 -5.22
C LEU A 482 13.21 -0.38 -6.25
N ALA A 483 12.26 -0.45 -7.18
CA ALA A 483 12.02 0.67 -8.10
C ALA A 483 11.55 1.95 -7.38
N ASP A 484 10.77 1.83 -6.30
CA ASP A 484 10.40 2.96 -5.44
C ASP A 484 11.66 3.61 -4.87
N VAL A 485 12.64 2.81 -4.42
CA VAL A 485 13.93 3.30 -3.90
C VAL A 485 14.75 4.05 -4.94
N TYR A 486 14.86 3.55 -6.17
CA TYR A 486 15.59 4.29 -7.23
C TYR A 486 14.96 5.66 -7.51
N LEU A 487 13.63 5.72 -7.57
CA LEU A 487 12.92 6.96 -7.86
C LEU A 487 12.92 7.94 -6.68
N MET A 488 12.79 7.42 -5.44
CA MET A 488 12.97 8.25 -4.24
C MET A 488 14.41 8.73 -4.10
N TYR A 489 15.42 7.92 -4.45
CA TYR A 489 16.82 8.34 -4.52
C TYR A 489 17.01 9.46 -5.55
N ALA A 490 16.46 9.30 -6.76
CA ALA A 490 16.55 10.32 -7.80
C ALA A 490 15.96 11.66 -7.32
N GLU A 491 14.78 11.63 -6.69
CA GLU A 491 14.14 12.84 -6.16
C GLU A 491 14.95 13.48 -5.03
N ALA A 492 15.42 12.66 -4.08
CA ALA A 492 16.23 13.11 -2.97
C ALA A 492 17.57 13.72 -3.44
N ALA A 493 18.26 13.07 -4.37
CA ALA A 493 19.53 13.52 -4.93
C ALA A 493 19.36 14.80 -5.76
N LEU A 494 18.29 14.89 -6.56
CA LEU A 494 17.93 16.08 -7.34
C LEU A 494 17.68 17.29 -6.43
N MET A 495 16.77 17.14 -5.46
CA MET A 495 16.31 18.25 -4.62
C MET A 495 17.32 18.61 -3.52
N GLY A 496 18.06 17.64 -3.01
CA GLY A 496 19.11 17.89 -2.02
C GLY A 496 20.31 18.64 -2.60
N ASN A 497 20.65 18.39 -3.87
CA ASN A 497 21.77 19.06 -4.54
C ASN A 497 21.33 20.23 -5.44
N ASN A 498 20.03 20.40 -5.66
CA ASN A 498 19.46 21.30 -6.66
C ASN A 498 20.15 21.14 -8.05
N SER A 499 20.34 19.89 -8.48
CA SER A 499 21.07 19.56 -9.70
C SER A 499 20.63 18.22 -10.28
N ILE A 500 20.44 18.16 -11.60
CA ILE A 500 20.09 16.93 -12.34
C ILE A 500 21.22 15.90 -12.24
N SER A 501 22.47 16.37 -12.18
CA SER A 501 23.65 15.52 -11.94
C SER A 501 23.94 15.32 -10.45
N GLY A 502 23.02 15.73 -9.56
CA GLY A 502 23.11 15.49 -8.13
C GLY A 502 23.15 14.00 -7.81
N LYS A 503 23.90 13.63 -6.78
CA LYS A 503 24.03 12.26 -6.25
C LYS A 503 24.34 12.31 -4.76
N SER A 504 24.23 11.18 -4.06
CA SER A 504 24.80 11.05 -2.72
C SER A 504 26.32 10.89 -2.78
N SER A 505 26.97 11.09 -1.65
CA SER A 505 28.42 10.92 -1.49
C SER A 505 28.88 9.46 -1.61
N ASN A 506 27.97 8.52 -1.34
CA ASN A 506 28.24 7.09 -1.21
C ASN A 506 27.68 6.23 -2.35
N PHE A 507 27.11 6.83 -3.40
CA PHE A 507 26.58 6.10 -4.56
C PHE A 507 26.95 6.79 -5.88
N SER A 508 27.21 6.00 -6.92
CA SER A 508 27.82 6.50 -8.15
C SER A 508 26.84 7.20 -9.09
N LYS A 509 25.57 6.76 -9.08
CA LYS A 509 24.54 7.24 -10.02
C LYS A 509 24.02 8.62 -9.66
N THR A 510 23.86 9.46 -10.66
CA THR A 510 23.13 10.74 -10.54
C THR A 510 21.61 10.51 -10.45
N ALA A 511 20.86 11.58 -10.16
CA ALA A 511 19.41 11.55 -10.21
C ALA A 511 18.90 11.09 -11.60
N LEU A 512 19.49 11.62 -12.68
CA LEU A 512 19.17 11.20 -14.05
C LEU A 512 19.46 9.72 -14.30
N ASP A 513 20.63 9.24 -13.87
CA ASP A 513 21.01 7.84 -14.06
C ASP A 513 20.02 6.89 -13.37
N ALA A 514 19.61 7.23 -12.13
CA ALA A 514 18.68 6.41 -11.36
C ALA A 514 17.29 6.32 -12.01
N VAL A 515 16.78 7.39 -12.62
CA VAL A 515 15.54 7.36 -13.43
C VAL A 515 15.71 6.47 -14.65
N ASN A 516 16.85 6.59 -15.34
CA ASN A 516 17.11 5.83 -16.55
C ASN A 516 17.26 4.32 -16.29
N VAL A 517 17.70 3.89 -15.10
CA VAL A 517 17.67 2.47 -14.70
C VAL A 517 16.25 1.90 -14.80
N ILE A 518 15.25 2.64 -14.33
CA ILE A 518 13.85 2.20 -14.36
C ILE A 518 13.30 2.18 -15.78
N ARG A 519 13.60 3.21 -16.56
CA ARG A 519 13.16 3.33 -17.96
C ARG A 519 13.77 2.25 -18.84
N GLU A 520 15.07 2.01 -18.69
CA GLU A 520 15.79 0.94 -19.40
C GLU A 520 15.17 -0.42 -19.08
N ARG A 521 14.94 -0.73 -17.79
CA ARG A 521 14.25 -1.96 -17.39
C ARG A 521 12.92 -2.09 -18.12
N ALA A 522 12.11 -1.03 -18.15
CA ALA A 522 10.79 -1.04 -18.77
C ALA A 522 10.81 -1.06 -20.31
N GLY A 523 11.97 -0.98 -20.95
CA GLY A 523 12.08 -0.89 -22.41
C GLY A 523 11.65 0.46 -22.98
N VAL A 524 11.75 1.53 -22.18
CA VAL A 524 11.43 2.92 -22.55
C VAL A 524 12.73 3.67 -22.82
N ALA A 525 12.75 4.53 -23.84
CA ALA A 525 13.92 5.35 -24.11
C ALA A 525 14.32 6.20 -22.88
N PRO A 526 15.62 6.50 -22.68
CA PRO A 526 16.08 7.37 -21.60
C PRO A 526 15.36 8.72 -21.55
N VAL A 527 15.41 9.41 -20.42
CA VAL A 527 14.81 10.74 -20.26
C VAL A 527 15.32 11.66 -21.37
N HIS A 528 14.39 12.16 -22.20
CA HIS A 528 14.73 12.99 -23.35
C HIS A 528 15.42 14.30 -22.92
N GLN A 529 16.40 14.77 -23.69
CA GLN A 529 17.21 15.96 -23.35
C GLN A 529 16.37 17.21 -23.06
N LYS A 530 15.20 17.35 -23.70
CA LYS A 530 14.28 18.47 -23.47
C LYS A 530 13.78 18.57 -22.02
N PHE A 531 13.74 17.45 -21.30
CA PHE A 531 13.35 17.40 -19.89
C PHE A 531 14.53 17.63 -18.94
N GLN A 532 15.75 17.79 -19.47
CA GLN A 532 16.97 17.97 -18.69
C GLN A 532 17.45 19.45 -18.68
N SER A 533 16.56 20.38 -19.03
CA SER A 533 16.89 21.81 -19.15
C SER A 533 16.97 22.55 -17.81
N SER A 534 16.26 22.07 -16.79
CA SER A 534 16.25 22.65 -15.44
C SER A 534 15.83 21.60 -14.41
N VAL A 535 16.15 21.86 -13.14
CA VAL A 535 15.72 21.00 -12.02
C VAL A 535 14.20 20.86 -11.97
N SER A 536 13.44 21.94 -12.18
CA SER A 536 11.98 21.90 -12.17
C SER A 536 11.42 21.06 -13.33
N THR A 537 11.95 21.25 -14.54
CA THR A 537 11.50 20.47 -15.72
C THR A 537 11.83 18.99 -15.55
N PHE A 538 13.01 18.67 -15.02
CA PHE A 538 13.38 17.28 -14.75
C PHE A 538 12.57 16.67 -13.60
N LEU A 539 12.25 17.45 -12.56
CA LEU A 539 11.40 17.02 -11.45
C LEU A 539 10.00 16.63 -11.96
N ASP A 540 9.41 17.39 -12.88
CA ASP A 540 8.10 17.06 -13.45
C ASP A 540 8.14 15.73 -14.24
N GLU A 541 9.19 15.49 -15.01
CA GLU A 541 9.40 14.22 -15.71
C GLU A 541 9.68 13.06 -14.74
N LEU A 542 10.44 13.30 -13.66
CA LEU A 542 10.66 12.33 -12.60
C LEU A 542 9.34 11.97 -11.87
N ARG A 543 8.48 12.96 -11.60
CA ARG A 543 7.15 12.74 -11.03
C ARG A 543 6.27 11.93 -11.96
N ARG A 544 6.37 12.16 -13.29
CA ARG A 544 5.67 11.36 -14.30
C ARG A 544 6.20 9.92 -14.34
N GLU A 545 7.52 9.73 -14.32
CA GLU A 545 8.13 8.40 -14.26
C GLU A 545 7.68 7.64 -13.01
N ARG A 546 7.66 8.32 -11.86
CA ARG A 546 7.13 7.76 -10.61
C ARG A 546 5.66 7.39 -10.70
N ALA A 547 4.85 8.21 -11.37
CA ALA A 547 3.45 7.89 -11.61
C ALA A 547 3.32 6.62 -12.45
N VAL A 548 4.00 6.52 -13.59
CA VAL A 548 3.92 5.34 -14.46
C VAL A 548 4.44 4.08 -13.77
N GLU A 549 5.62 4.15 -13.19
CA GLU A 549 6.27 2.98 -12.60
C GLU A 549 5.46 2.41 -11.42
N LEU A 550 5.01 3.28 -10.51
CA LEU A 550 4.33 2.90 -9.27
C LEU A 550 2.80 2.98 -9.37
N ALA A 551 2.25 2.99 -10.59
CA ALA A 551 0.82 3.17 -10.82
C ALA A 551 -0.02 2.14 -10.06
N TYR A 552 -1.07 2.60 -9.38
CA TYR A 552 -2.05 1.79 -8.63
C TYR A 552 -1.50 0.99 -7.43
N GLU A 553 -0.26 1.22 -7.03
CA GLU A 553 0.41 0.55 -5.91
C GLU A 553 0.20 1.27 -4.56
N GLY A 554 -0.76 2.21 -4.46
CA GLY A 554 -1.08 2.92 -3.21
C GLY A 554 -0.19 4.13 -2.90
N HIS A 555 0.65 4.58 -3.84
CA HIS A 555 1.56 5.72 -3.63
C HIS A 555 0.97 7.08 -4.01
N ARG A 556 0.12 7.13 -5.06
CA ARG A 556 -0.25 8.39 -5.74
C ARG A 556 -0.88 9.43 -4.81
N PHE A 557 -1.75 9.00 -3.91
CA PHE A 557 -2.42 9.90 -2.96
C PHE A 557 -1.41 10.64 -2.06
N ASN A 558 -0.44 9.91 -1.51
CA ASN A 558 0.57 10.50 -0.64
C ASN A 558 1.62 11.30 -1.41
N ASP A 559 1.95 10.89 -2.65
CA ASP A 559 2.80 11.67 -3.54
C ASP A 559 2.18 13.03 -3.89
N LEU A 560 0.89 13.07 -4.26
CA LEU A 560 0.19 14.32 -4.50
C LEU A 560 0.11 15.21 -3.25
N ARG A 561 -0.09 14.62 -2.08
CA ARG A 561 -0.13 15.36 -0.81
C ARG A 561 1.22 15.99 -0.51
N ARG A 562 2.30 15.18 -0.50
CA ARG A 562 3.63 15.65 -0.13
C ARG A 562 4.18 16.70 -1.11
N TRP A 563 3.77 16.65 -2.38
CA TRP A 563 4.11 17.66 -3.39
C TRP A 563 3.22 18.90 -3.40
N LEU A 564 2.22 18.97 -2.52
CA LEU A 564 1.20 20.04 -2.52
C LEU A 564 0.36 20.11 -3.81
N LEU A 565 0.14 18.98 -4.49
CA LEU A 565 -0.59 18.91 -5.76
C LEU A 565 -2.01 18.35 -5.63
N LEU A 566 -2.37 17.73 -4.49
CA LEU A 566 -3.66 17.05 -4.30
C LEU A 566 -4.89 17.92 -4.64
N ILE A 567 -4.83 19.22 -4.35
CA ILE A 567 -5.95 20.17 -4.53
C ILE A 567 -5.80 21.02 -5.80
N GLU A 568 -4.75 20.80 -6.58
CA GLU A 568 -4.42 21.62 -7.75
C GLU A 568 -4.94 20.96 -9.03
N ARG A 569 -5.47 21.75 -9.96
CA ARG A 569 -5.78 21.24 -11.31
C ARG A 569 -4.46 20.94 -12.06
N PRO A 570 -4.40 19.86 -12.86
CA PRO A 570 -5.49 18.96 -13.23
C PRO A 570 -5.71 17.78 -12.27
N TYR A 571 -4.97 17.65 -11.18
CA TYR A 571 -5.05 16.50 -10.27
C TYR A 571 -6.37 16.40 -9.50
N THR A 572 -7.19 17.45 -9.46
CA THR A 572 -8.56 17.36 -8.92
C THR A 572 -9.55 16.67 -9.87
N LEU A 573 -9.21 16.50 -11.15
CA LEU A 573 -10.09 15.92 -12.15
C LEU A 573 -9.97 14.40 -12.20
N LYS A 574 -11.09 13.72 -12.44
CA LYS A 574 -11.14 12.35 -12.95
C LYS A 574 -11.95 12.34 -14.24
N THR A 575 -11.38 11.77 -15.29
CA THR A 575 -11.96 11.82 -16.64
C THR A 575 -12.21 10.43 -17.22
N SER A 576 -13.03 10.39 -18.26
CA SER A 576 -13.29 9.26 -19.14
C SER A 576 -12.82 9.56 -20.55
N VAL A 577 -12.29 8.57 -21.26
CA VAL A 577 -12.04 8.63 -22.70
C VAL A 577 -13.26 8.10 -23.45
N GLU A 578 -13.74 8.88 -24.41
CA GLU A 578 -14.86 8.53 -25.29
C GLU A 578 -14.39 8.53 -26.74
N PHE A 579 -14.85 7.57 -27.52
CA PHE A 579 -14.51 7.42 -28.93
C PHE A 579 -15.45 6.41 -29.60
N ASP A 580 -15.51 6.44 -30.93
CA ASP A 580 -16.23 5.47 -31.74
C ASP A 580 -15.22 4.54 -32.43
N ARG A 581 -15.52 3.24 -32.47
CA ARG A 581 -14.68 2.27 -33.17
C ARG A 581 -14.93 2.36 -34.67
N ALA A 582 -13.88 2.59 -35.46
CA ALA A 582 -13.97 2.65 -36.92
C ALA A 582 -13.52 1.35 -37.60
N SER A 583 -12.55 0.63 -37.01
CA SER A 583 -12.17 -0.72 -37.44
C SER A 583 -11.84 -1.60 -36.24
N PHE A 584 -11.89 -2.92 -36.45
CA PHE A 584 -11.58 -3.92 -35.43
C PHE A 584 -10.64 -4.98 -35.99
N ASP A 585 -9.47 -5.09 -35.39
CA ASP A 585 -8.43 -6.08 -35.58
C ASP A 585 -8.35 -6.95 -34.30
N PRO A 586 -8.87 -8.19 -34.34
CA PRO A 586 -8.87 -9.09 -33.19
C PRO A 586 -7.51 -9.70 -32.87
N GLU A 587 -6.54 -9.65 -33.81
CA GLU A 587 -5.21 -10.23 -33.64
C GLU A 587 -4.25 -9.22 -33.02
N ASP A 588 -4.31 -7.96 -33.46
CA ASP A 588 -3.54 -6.87 -32.88
C ASP A 588 -4.45 -5.65 -32.61
N PRO A 589 -4.99 -5.53 -31.39
CA PRO A 589 -5.88 -4.43 -31.05
C PRO A 589 -5.19 -3.06 -31.04
N THR A 590 -3.86 -2.99 -31.13
CA THR A 590 -3.15 -1.71 -31.30
C THR A 590 -3.33 -1.11 -32.69
N ASN A 591 -3.76 -1.92 -33.68
CA ASN A 591 -4.11 -1.47 -35.02
C ASN A 591 -5.59 -1.08 -35.16
N ASN A 592 -6.38 -1.16 -34.08
CA ASN A 592 -7.76 -0.69 -34.10
C ASN A 592 -7.81 0.81 -34.41
N ARG A 593 -8.50 1.17 -35.49
CA ARG A 593 -8.76 2.56 -35.81
C ARG A 593 -9.98 3.04 -35.05
N ILE A 594 -9.86 4.20 -34.42
CA ILE A 594 -10.97 4.90 -33.77
C ILE A 594 -11.21 6.27 -34.42
N VAL A 595 -12.35 6.86 -34.13
CA VAL A 595 -12.70 8.25 -34.47
C VAL A 595 -13.38 8.94 -33.30
N ASN A 596 -13.51 10.26 -33.38
CA ASN A 596 -14.23 11.07 -32.38
C ASN A 596 -13.70 10.91 -30.94
N ILE A 597 -12.39 10.69 -30.78
CA ILE A 597 -11.75 10.62 -29.47
C ILE A 597 -11.90 11.97 -28.75
N ARG A 598 -12.35 11.91 -27.50
CA ARG A 598 -12.55 13.07 -26.63
C ARG A 598 -12.43 12.64 -25.17
N GLU A 599 -12.13 13.59 -24.32
CA GLU A 599 -12.06 13.39 -22.88
C GLU A 599 -13.25 14.10 -22.21
N ASN A 600 -13.93 13.40 -21.30
CA ASN A 600 -15.05 13.91 -20.53
C ASN A 600 -14.69 13.91 -19.04
N VAL A 601 -14.89 15.05 -18.36
CA VAL A 601 -14.79 15.10 -16.90
C VAL A 601 -15.98 14.35 -16.30
N ILE A 602 -15.71 13.35 -15.45
CA ILE A 602 -16.75 12.55 -14.77
C ILE A 602 -16.80 12.84 -13.26
N LEU A 603 -15.75 13.44 -12.71
CA LEU A 603 -15.70 13.96 -11.35
C LEU A 603 -14.67 15.08 -11.27
N GLU A 604 -15.00 16.15 -10.55
CA GLU A 604 -14.02 17.10 -10.06
C GLU A 604 -14.09 17.14 -8.53
N ARG A 605 -12.94 16.92 -7.88
CA ARG A 605 -12.82 16.89 -6.43
C ARG A 605 -12.71 18.31 -5.90
N ASN A 606 -13.68 18.71 -5.07
CA ASN A 606 -13.68 20.03 -4.44
C ASN A 606 -12.88 20.00 -3.13
N PHE A 607 -11.56 19.90 -3.25
CA PHE A 607 -10.66 19.90 -2.12
C PHE A 607 -10.22 21.31 -1.72
N SER A 608 -9.72 21.39 -0.50
CA SER A 608 -9.19 22.60 0.14
C SER A 608 -8.01 22.21 1.01
N SER A 609 -7.29 23.18 1.58
CA SER A 609 -6.07 22.95 2.36
C SER A 609 -6.21 21.94 3.50
N LYS A 610 -7.39 21.80 4.13
CA LYS A 610 -7.61 20.78 5.17
C LYS A 610 -7.43 19.33 4.68
N HIS A 611 -7.68 19.09 3.39
CA HIS A 611 -7.61 17.77 2.77
C HIS A 611 -6.17 17.30 2.50
N TYR A 612 -5.14 18.08 2.83
CA TYR A 612 -3.78 17.55 2.87
C TYR A 612 -3.55 16.59 4.05
N TRP A 613 -4.42 16.56 5.05
CA TRP A 613 -4.33 15.65 6.19
C TRP A 613 -5.67 14.95 6.44
N LEU A 614 -5.61 13.69 6.86
CA LEU A 614 -6.80 13.05 7.41
C LEU A 614 -7.12 13.67 8.78
N PRO A 615 -8.41 13.84 9.13
CA PRO A 615 -8.79 14.25 10.47
C PRO A 615 -8.46 13.16 11.48
N LEU A 616 -7.93 13.57 12.64
CA LEU A 616 -7.78 12.71 13.82
C LEU A 616 -9.16 12.43 14.44
N LYS A 617 -9.30 11.32 15.17
CA LYS A 617 -10.54 10.98 15.86
C LYS A 617 -10.89 12.04 16.91
N VAL A 618 -12.14 12.47 16.94
CA VAL A 618 -12.64 13.44 17.93
C VAL A 618 -12.49 12.90 19.36
N SER A 619 -12.68 11.60 19.55
CA SER A 619 -12.44 10.93 20.84
C SER A 619 -11.02 11.13 21.34
N ASP A 620 -10.04 11.12 20.43
CA ASP A 620 -8.64 11.08 20.79
C ASP A 620 -8.13 12.50 21.06
N VAL A 621 -8.49 13.46 20.19
CA VAL A 621 -8.09 14.87 20.37
C VAL A 621 -8.76 15.56 21.56
N ASN A 622 -9.81 14.95 22.12
CA ASN A 622 -10.45 15.41 23.34
C ASN A 622 -9.87 14.78 24.61
N LEU A 623 -8.90 13.86 24.51
CA LEU A 623 -8.27 13.24 25.68
C LEU A 623 -7.48 14.27 26.50
N TYR A 624 -6.72 15.15 25.83
CA TYR A 624 -5.94 16.20 26.48
C TYR A 624 -5.58 17.33 25.50
N PRO A 625 -5.41 18.59 25.97
CA PRO A 625 -5.26 19.78 25.12
C PRO A 625 -4.07 19.74 24.14
N GLU A 626 -2.98 19.09 24.53
CA GLU A 626 -1.74 19.03 23.75
C GLU A 626 -1.83 18.08 22.53
N PHE A 627 -2.88 17.25 22.45
CA PHE A 627 -3.19 16.41 21.29
C PHE A 627 -4.31 17.00 20.44
N TYR A 628 -4.03 18.11 19.77
CA TYR A 628 -5.00 18.88 19.02
C TYR A 628 -5.27 18.35 17.59
N GLN A 629 -6.39 18.76 17.00
CA GLN A 629 -6.83 18.37 15.64
C GLN A 629 -5.96 18.95 14.52
N ASN A 630 -5.94 18.30 13.35
CA ASN A 630 -5.34 18.85 12.13
C ASN A 630 -6.05 20.13 11.62
N PRO A 631 -5.32 21.05 10.96
CA PRO A 631 -5.90 22.33 10.56
C PRO A 631 -7.15 22.19 9.67
N GLY A 632 -8.25 22.86 10.07
CA GLY A 632 -9.50 22.95 9.31
C GLY A 632 -10.49 21.80 9.51
N TRP A 633 -10.19 20.85 10.41
CA TRP A 633 -11.06 19.72 10.76
C TRP A 633 -11.82 19.90 12.07
#